data_AF-A0AA86NG55-F1
#
_entry.id   AF-A0AA86NG55-F1
#
_cell.length_a   1.000
_cell.length_b   1.000
_cell.length_c   1.000
_cell.angle_alpha   90.00
_cell.angle_beta   90.00
_cell.angle_gamma   90.00
#
_symmetry.space_group_name_H-M   'P 1'
#
loop_
_entity.id
_entity.type
_entity.pdbx_description
1 polymer ?
#
loop_
_entity_poly.entity_id
_entity_poly.type
_entity_poly.pdbx_seq_one_letter_code
_entity_poly.pdbx_strand_id
1 'polypeptide(L)'
;MCKQKSDWFIAAQTGNLEYVKKNIQKNIQTYDRRESDFEAEVFNGFSALHYACFNRYIDLVRLLLPFESTLETKQQVGIDAPGFCMSGKLRVPPGLNCLQLSILAGNVQIIELIMNYLKAEPDVYSVFVNSCTPYPQFSVFSICAMCGFDACVDIMQNSQFVQEVMIDYADDCAPLFTATAFGKLKSLQALSQLQQNPNYAKFIDRMLLKRDSNNMTPIDLAKEPKDQKRFKITDEEHNLIIETVIKMSKEAFERVKRSCDIYLKQIGISYLQSQTEDEVFQE
;
A
#
# COMPACT_ATOMS: atom_id res chain seq x y z
N MET A 1 -33.44 -18.45 11.58
CA MET A 1 -32.96 -17.11 11.16
C MET A 1 -32.20 -16.49 12.32
N CYS A 2 -30.88 -16.34 12.19
CA CYS A 2 -30.06 -15.68 13.21
C CYS A 2 -30.35 -14.17 13.13
N LYS A 3 -30.98 -13.57 14.14
CA LYS A 3 -31.24 -12.12 14.18
C LYS A 3 -29.89 -11.39 14.12
N GLN A 4 -29.71 -10.58 13.07
CA GLN A 4 -28.50 -9.80 12.85
C GLN A 4 -28.28 -8.79 13.98
N LYS A 5 -27.03 -8.61 14.40
CA LYS A 5 -26.62 -7.61 15.40
C LYS A 5 -26.39 -6.26 14.71
N SER A 6 -27.42 -5.71 14.05
CA SER A 6 -27.31 -4.43 13.31
C SER A 6 -26.71 -3.33 14.18
N ASP A 7 -27.13 -3.26 15.43
CA ASP A 7 -26.75 -2.19 16.35
C ASP A 7 -25.26 -2.19 16.69
N TRP A 8 -24.60 -3.35 16.65
CA TRP A 8 -23.15 -3.45 16.90
C TRP A 8 -22.33 -2.76 15.81
N PHE A 9 -22.63 -3.06 14.55
CA PHE A 9 -21.90 -2.48 13.42
C PHE A 9 -22.30 -1.03 13.17
N ILE A 10 -23.57 -0.67 13.41
CA ILE A 10 -24.00 0.74 13.40
C ILE A 10 -23.23 1.54 14.47
N ALA A 11 -23.07 0.98 15.68
CA ALA A 11 -22.30 1.64 16.74
C ALA A 11 -20.81 1.83 16.36
N ALA A 12 -20.18 0.82 15.76
CA ALA A 12 -18.80 0.93 15.28
C ALA A 12 -18.66 1.95 14.13
N GLN A 13 -19.60 1.92 13.19
CA GLN A 13 -19.68 2.83 12.04
C GLN A 13 -19.90 4.29 12.45
N THR A 14 -20.62 4.55 13.54
CA THR A 14 -20.95 5.90 14.03
C THR A 14 -20.07 6.37 15.19
N GLY A 15 -19.07 5.59 15.59
CA GLY A 15 -18.15 5.99 16.66
C GLY A 15 -18.73 5.87 18.08
N ASN A 16 -19.81 5.12 18.28
CA ASN A 16 -20.47 4.98 19.58
C ASN A 16 -19.68 4.06 20.52
N LEU A 17 -18.62 4.63 21.12
CA LEU A 17 -17.69 3.95 22.01
C LEU A 17 -18.38 3.24 23.19
N GLU A 18 -19.35 3.89 23.82
CA GLU A 18 -20.02 3.35 25.01
C GLU A 18 -20.88 2.12 24.70
N TYR A 19 -21.60 2.14 23.57
CA TYR A 19 -22.33 0.97 23.11
C TYR A 19 -21.37 -0.19 22.78
N VAL A 20 -20.26 0.10 22.11
CA VAL A 20 -19.24 -0.91 21.77
C VAL A 20 -18.64 -1.51 23.05
N LYS A 21 -18.22 -0.70 24.01
CA LYS A 21 -17.70 -1.19 25.32
C LYS A 21 -18.69 -2.10 26.02
N LYS A 22 -19.97 -1.70 26.11
CA LYS A 22 -21.01 -2.47 26.80
C LYS A 22 -21.28 -3.84 26.14
N ASN A 23 -21.08 -3.96 24.84
CA ASN A 23 -21.47 -5.14 24.07
C ASN A 23 -20.31 -5.96 23.50
N ILE A 24 -19.05 -5.56 23.76
CA ILE A 24 -17.85 -6.15 23.17
C ILE A 24 -17.78 -7.67 23.35
N GLN A 25 -17.97 -8.16 24.58
CA GLN A 25 -17.88 -9.59 24.90
C GLN A 25 -18.87 -10.47 24.12
N LYS A 26 -19.98 -9.89 23.66
CA LYS A 26 -21.00 -10.62 22.90
C LYS A 26 -20.74 -10.61 21.41
N ASN A 27 -19.99 -9.64 20.89
CA ASN A 27 -20.00 -9.28 19.47
C ASN A 27 -18.62 -9.23 18.80
N ILE A 28 -17.52 -9.35 19.56
CA ILE A 28 -16.18 -9.45 18.97
C ILE A 28 -16.09 -10.59 17.96
N GLN A 29 -15.17 -10.45 17.00
CA GLN A 29 -14.88 -11.47 15.98
C GLN A 29 -16.10 -11.80 15.10
N THR A 30 -16.99 -10.84 14.91
CA THR A 30 -18.11 -10.94 13.98
C THR A 30 -17.96 -9.97 12.83
N TYR A 31 -18.72 -10.21 11.76
CA TYR A 31 -18.69 -9.41 10.53
C TYR A 31 -20.07 -8.88 10.21
N ASP A 32 -20.09 -7.69 9.61
CA ASP A 32 -21.30 -7.09 9.10
C ASP A 32 -21.82 -7.89 7.91
N ARG A 33 -23.11 -8.21 7.95
CA ARG A 33 -23.82 -8.98 6.93
C ARG A 33 -24.87 -8.15 6.21
N ARG A 34 -24.99 -6.85 6.52
CA ARG A 34 -25.85 -5.94 5.77
C ARG A 34 -25.38 -5.90 4.32
N GLU A 35 -26.29 -5.68 3.38
CA GLU A 35 -25.87 -5.42 2.01
C GLU A 35 -25.01 -4.17 1.97
N SER A 36 -23.95 -4.20 1.16
CA SER A 36 -23.06 -3.05 1.06
C SER A 36 -23.81 -1.87 0.45
N ASP A 37 -23.84 -0.76 1.17
CA ASP A 37 -24.39 0.51 0.71
C ASP A 37 -23.29 1.56 0.90
N PHE A 38 -22.68 1.95 -0.20
CA PHE A 38 -21.57 2.89 -0.16
C PHE A 38 -22.00 4.26 0.36
N GLU A 39 -23.16 4.77 -0.06
CA GLU A 39 -23.61 6.12 0.30
C GLU A 39 -23.95 6.20 1.79
N ALA A 40 -24.41 5.07 2.35
CA ALA A 40 -24.62 4.90 3.78
C ALA A 40 -23.38 4.38 4.53
N GLU A 41 -22.20 4.28 3.89
CA GLU A 41 -20.97 3.70 4.46
C GLU A 41 -21.16 2.33 5.14
N VAL A 42 -22.00 1.47 4.56
CA VAL A 42 -22.21 0.10 5.00
C VAL A 42 -21.39 -0.85 4.13
N PHE A 43 -20.49 -1.60 4.74
CA PHE A 43 -19.56 -2.49 4.05
C PHE A 43 -19.77 -3.93 4.54
N ASN A 44 -20.37 -4.77 3.69
CA ASN A 44 -20.48 -6.19 3.98
C ASN A 44 -19.10 -6.81 4.20
N GLY A 45 -18.95 -7.66 5.22
CA GLY A 45 -17.68 -8.31 5.52
C GLY A 45 -16.70 -7.46 6.31
N PHE A 46 -17.07 -6.25 6.76
CA PHE A 46 -16.29 -5.48 7.73
C PHE A 46 -16.53 -5.97 9.16
N SER A 47 -15.49 -5.94 10.00
CA SER A 47 -15.59 -6.10 11.45
C SER A 47 -15.84 -4.72 12.09
N ALA A 48 -16.03 -4.67 13.41
CA ALA A 48 -16.12 -3.39 14.10
C ALA A 48 -14.79 -2.62 14.01
N LEU A 49 -13.64 -3.31 14.09
CA LEU A 49 -12.33 -2.69 13.94
C LEU A 49 -12.11 -2.12 12.53
N HIS A 50 -12.60 -2.78 11.48
CA HIS A 50 -12.52 -2.23 10.11
C HIS A 50 -13.28 -0.91 10.00
N TYR A 51 -14.51 -0.83 10.53
CA TYR A 51 -15.25 0.43 10.60
C TYR A 51 -14.51 1.51 11.40
N ALA A 52 -13.98 1.16 12.57
CA ALA A 52 -13.24 2.11 13.40
C ALA A 52 -12.00 2.68 12.70
N CYS A 53 -11.26 1.83 11.98
CA CYS A 53 -10.08 2.24 11.20
C CYS A 53 -10.45 3.14 10.02
N PHE A 54 -11.44 2.71 9.22
CA PHE A 54 -11.90 3.43 8.04
C PHE A 54 -12.51 4.79 8.41
N ASN A 55 -13.41 4.82 9.40
CA ASN A 55 -14.10 6.04 9.87
C ASN A 55 -13.30 6.86 10.90
N ARG A 56 -12.03 6.51 11.13
CA ARG A 56 -11.07 7.33 11.89
C ARG A 56 -11.39 7.47 13.39
N TYR A 57 -12.09 6.51 13.99
CA TYR A 57 -12.42 6.51 15.41
C TYR A 57 -11.29 5.90 16.25
N ILE A 58 -10.28 6.70 16.56
CA ILE A 58 -9.07 6.24 17.26
C ILE A 58 -9.34 5.54 18.61
N ASP A 59 -10.33 6.00 19.38
CA ASP A 59 -10.69 5.40 20.66
C ASP A 59 -11.32 4.02 20.50
N LEU A 60 -12.13 3.83 19.45
CA LEU A 60 -12.67 2.52 19.09
C LEU A 60 -11.57 1.60 18.60
N VAL A 61 -10.63 2.09 17.78
CA VAL A 61 -9.46 1.28 17.36
C VAL A 61 -8.68 0.81 18.57
N ARG A 62 -8.37 1.71 19.51
CA ARG A 62 -7.63 1.36 20.73
C ARG A 62 -8.37 0.31 21.57
N LEU A 63 -9.71 0.39 21.64
CA LEU A 63 -10.54 -0.58 22.34
C LEU A 63 -10.57 -1.94 21.63
N LEU A 64 -10.66 -1.96 20.30
CA LEU A 64 -10.95 -3.17 19.51
C LEU A 64 -9.69 -3.93 19.06
N LEU A 65 -8.53 -3.26 18.98
CA LEU A 65 -7.27 -3.87 18.52
C LEU A 65 -6.92 -5.19 19.22
N PRO A 66 -7.01 -5.31 20.56
CA PRO A 66 -6.68 -6.56 21.25
C PRO A 66 -7.60 -7.74 20.89
N PHE A 67 -8.77 -7.48 20.31
CA PHE A 67 -9.80 -8.51 20.07
C PHE A 67 -9.96 -8.85 18.59
N GLU A 68 -9.70 -7.89 17.70
CA GLU A 68 -10.06 -7.97 16.27
C GLU A 68 -8.91 -7.66 15.31
N SER A 69 -7.68 -7.41 15.79
CA SER A 69 -6.53 -7.04 14.94
C SER A 69 -6.20 -8.05 13.84
N THR A 70 -6.45 -9.34 14.08
CA THR A 70 -6.18 -10.42 13.11
C THR A 70 -7.33 -10.67 12.13
N LEU A 71 -8.44 -9.94 12.23
CA LEU A 71 -9.55 -10.08 11.30
C LEU A 71 -9.21 -9.41 9.97
N GLU A 72 -9.73 -10.00 8.90
CA GLU A 72 -9.60 -9.50 7.53
C GLU A 72 -10.97 -9.30 6.91
N THR A 73 -11.09 -8.38 5.96
CA THR A 73 -12.33 -8.15 5.22
C THR A 73 -12.82 -9.44 4.54
N LYS A 74 -14.13 -9.70 4.57
CA LYS A 74 -14.70 -10.95 4.02
C LYS A 74 -15.33 -10.82 2.64
N GLN A 75 -15.52 -9.61 2.15
CA GLN A 75 -16.07 -9.35 0.84
C GLN A 75 -15.30 -8.23 0.15
N GLN A 76 -15.41 -8.21 -1.18
CA GLN A 76 -14.97 -7.06 -1.96
C GLN A 76 -15.93 -5.89 -1.72
N VAL A 77 -15.38 -4.71 -1.43
CA VAL A 77 -16.17 -3.49 -1.22
C VAL A 77 -15.53 -2.30 -1.94
N GLY A 78 -16.33 -1.31 -2.30
CA GLY A 78 -15.81 -0.01 -2.76
C GLY A 78 -15.61 0.89 -1.55
N ILE A 79 -14.44 1.51 -1.42
CA ILE A 79 -14.15 2.47 -0.35
C ILE A 79 -13.57 3.77 -0.92
N ASP A 80 -13.68 4.85 -0.16
CA ASP A 80 -12.91 6.06 -0.42
C ASP A 80 -11.47 5.88 0.06
N ALA A 81 -10.53 6.02 -0.88
CA ALA A 81 -9.10 5.89 -0.61
C ALA A 81 -8.41 7.20 -1.01
N PRO A 82 -8.41 8.23 -0.15
CA PRO A 82 -7.87 9.55 -0.47
C PRO A 82 -6.38 9.53 -0.84
N GLY A 83 -5.63 8.52 -0.41
CA GLY A 83 -4.24 8.32 -0.83
C GLY A 83 -4.09 7.89 -2.31
N PHE A 84 -5.12 7.28 -2.88
CA PHE A 84 -5.11 6.65 -4.19
C PHE A 84 -5.79 7.50 -5.28
N CYS A 85 -6.99 8.01 -5.02
CA CYS A 85 -7.76 8.76 -6.01
C CYS A 85 -8.69 9.78 -5.32
N MET A 86 -8.69 11.04 -5.77
CA MET A 86 -9.60 12.06 -5.24
C MET A 86 -11.05 11.91 -5.70
N SER A 87 -11.26 11.28 -6.85
CA SER A 87 -12.58 11.18 -7.49
C SER A 87 -12.80 9.76 -7.97
N GLY A 88 -13.10 8.86 -7.05
CA GLY A 88 -13.44 7.48 -7.41
C GLY A 88 -13.35 6.53 -6.24
N LYS A 89 -14.21 5.51 -6.29
CA LYS A 89 -14.29 4.44 -5.29
C LYS A 89 -13.21 3.41 -5.63
N LEU A 90 -12.32 3.10 -4.69
CA LEU A 90 -11.37 2.01 -4.83
C LEU A 90 -12.07 0.71 -4.47
N ARG A 91 -12.16 -0.23 -5.42
CA ARG A 91 -12.61 -1.59 -5.12
C ARG A 91 -11.47 -2.34 -4.44
N VAL A 92 -11.64 -2.61 -3.15
CA VAL A 92 -10.70 -3.41 -2.37
C VAL A 92 -11.19 -4.86 -2.31
N PRO A 93 -10.30 -5.85 -2.48
CA PRO A 93 -10.67 -7.26 -2.38
C PRO A 93 -11.00 -7.66 -0.92
N PRO A 94 -11.56 -8.87 -0.70
CA PRO A 94 -11.50 -9.49 0.61
C PRO A 94 -10.04 -9.75 1.02
N GLY A 95 -9.79 -9.92 2.32
CA GLY A 95 -8.46 -10.23 2.86
C GLY A 95 -7.67 -9.03 3.36
N LEU A 96 -8.24 -7.82 3.38
CA LEU A 96 -7.55 -6.65 3.93
C LEU A 96 -7.65 -6.65 5.46
N ASN A 97 -6.51 -6.50 6.13
CA ASN A 97 -6.41 -6.29 7.57
C ASN A 97 -6.64 -4.81 7.94
N CYS A 98 -6.69 -4.52 9.25
CA CYS A 98 -6.97 -3.18 9.75
C CYS A 98 -5.87 -2.15 9.42
N LEU A 99 -4.60 -2.56 9.28
CA LEU A 99 -3.50 -1.67 8.91
C LEU A 99 -3.65 -1.22 7.45
N GLN A 100 -3.90 -2.15 6.53
CA GLN A 100 -4.11 -1.85 5.11
C GLN A 100 -5.27 -0.88 4.91
N LEU A 101 -6.41 -1.12 5.59
CA LEU A 101 -7.55 -0.20 5.55
C LEU A 101 -7.23 1.17 6.15
N SER A 102 -6.46 1.23 7.25
CA SER A 102 -6.05 2.49 7.87
C SER A 102 -5.14 3.33 6.96
N ILE A 103 -4.25 2.66 6.22
CA ILE A 103 -3.40 3.31 5.22
C ILE A 103 -4.27 3.83 4.09
N LEU A 104 -5.17 3.03 3.52
CA LEU A 104 -6.07 3.48 2.44
C LEU A 104 -6.95 4.66 2.86
N ALA A 105 -7.45 4.64 4.10
CA ALA A 105 -8.23 5.73 4.70
C ALA A 105 -7.40 7.00 4.98
N GLY A 106 -6.07 6.90 4.97
CA GLY A 106 -5.13 8.00 5.15
C GLY A 106 -5.10 8.58 6.56
N ASN A 107 -5.36 7.78 7.59
CA ASN A 107 -5.32 8.23 8.98
C ASN A 107 -3.98 7.88 9.64
N VAL A 108 -3.02 8.81 9.56
CA VAL A 108 -1.66 8.67 10.14
C VAL A 108 -1.69 8.30 11.62
N GLN A 109 -2.56 8.91 12.43
CA GLN A 109 -2.63 8.63 13.87
C GLN A 109 -3.07 7.19 14.18
N ILE A 110 -3.99 6.64 13.38
CA ILE A 110 -4.41 5.24 13.52
C ILE A 110 -3.32 4.30 13.02
N ILE A 111 -2.65 4.63 11.91
CA ILE A 111 -1.52 3.84 11.42
C ILE A 111 -0.43 3.74 12.49
N GLU A 112 -0.04 4.87 13.10
CA GLU A 112 0.93 4.90 14.20
C GLU A 112 0.46 4.09 15.42
N LEU A 113 -0.82 4.21 15.79
CA LEU A 113 -1.40 3.43 16.89
C LEU A 113 -1.29 1.92 16.63
N ILE A 114 -1.66 1.48 15.43
CA ILE A 114 -1.58 0.06 15.03
C ILE A 114 -0.12 -0.40 15.02
N MET A 115 0.79 0.38 14.43
CA MET A 115 2.22 0.05 14.40
C MET A 115 2.83 -0.07 15.79
N ASN A 116 2.45 0.80 16.73
CA ASN A 116 2.89 0.71 18.11
C ASN A 116 2.32 -0.52 18.82
N TYR A 117 1.06 -0.88 18.55
CA TYR A 117 0.47 -2.12 19.04
C TYR A 117 1.19 -3.36 18.50
N LEU A 118 1.48 -3.41 17.19
CA LEU A 118 2.18 -4.55 16.58
C LEU A 118 3.61 -4.72 17.12
N LYS A 119 4.32 -3.61 17.39
CA LYS A 119 5.65 -3.66 18.05
C LYS A 119 5.59 -4.30 19.44
N ALA A 120 4.49 -4.13 20.16
CA ALA A 120 4.29 -4.72 21.48
C ALA A 120 3.82 -6.18 21.41
N GLU A 121 3.28 -6.63 20.27
CA GLU A 121 2.67 -7.95 20.08
C GLU A 121 3.29 -8.69 18.87
N PRO A 122 4.51 -9.25 19.00
CA PRO A 122 5.25 -9.86 17.89
C PRO A 122 4.52 -11.00 17.17
N ASP A 123 3.71 -11.78 17.91
CA ASP A 123 2.93 -12.88 17.34
C ASP A 123 1.88 -12.36 16.36
N VAL A 124 1.22 -11.26 16.73
CA VAL A 124 0.24 -10.58 15.87
C VAL A 124 0.94 -9.92 14.68
N TYR A 125 2.12 -9.35 14.88
CA TYR A 125 2.92 -8.75 13.80
C TYR A 125 3.08 -9.68 12.61
N SER A 126 3.41 -10.95 12.87
CA SER A 126 3.63 -11.95 11.83
C SER A 126 2.40 -12.16 10.93
N VAL A 127 1.18 -11.98 11.48
CA VAL A 127 -0.06 -12.08 10.72
C VAL A 127 -0.21 -10.93 9.72
N PHE A 128 0.26 -9.73 10.07
CA PHE A 128 0.17 -8.56 9.20
C PHE A 128 1.18 -8.57 8.05
N VAL A 129 2.39 -9.07 8.32
CA VAL A 129 3.43 -9.21 7.27
C VAL A 129 3.08 -10.36 6.33
N ASN A 130 2.58 -11.46 6.88
CA ASN A 130 2.24 -12.66 6.12
C ASN A 130 0.77 -12.70 5.68
N SER A 131 0.00 -11.61 5.85
CA SER A 131 -1.33 -11.50 5.24
C SER A 131 -1.13 -11.35 3.73
N CYS A 132 -0.74 -12.45 3.10
CA CYS A 132 -0.67 -12.61 1.67
C CYS A 132 -2.12 -12.64 1.19
N THR A 133 -2.71 -11.45 1.05
CA THR A 133 -3.86 -11.33 0.18
C THR A 133 -3.45 -11.95 -1.16
N PRO A 134 -4.32 -12.70 -1.86
CA PRO A 134 -3.99 -13.25 -3.17
C PRO A 134 -3.79 -12.16 -4.23
N TYR A 135 -3.80 -10.89 -3.83
CA TYR A 135 -3.64 -9.68 -4.62
C TYR A 135 -2.37 -8.94 -4.15
N PRO A 136 -1.19 -9.25 -4.71
CA PRO A 136 0.08 -8.62 -4.32
C PRO A 136 0.05 -7.08 -4.33
N GLN A 137 -0.74 -6.48 -5.21
CA GLN A 137 -0.93 -5.03 -5.27
C GLN A 137 -1.56 -4.42 -4.00
N PHE A 138 -2.20 -5.23 -3.15
CA PHE A 138 -2.77 -4.82 -1.87
C PHE A 138 -1.91 -5.23 -0.68
N SER A 139 -0.66 -5.66 -0.88
CA SER A 139 0.27 -5.85 0.25
C SER A 139 0.47 -4.54 1.03
N VAL A 140 0.87 -4.61 2.30
CA VAL A 140 1.08 -3.41 3.13
C VAL A 140 2.10 -2.49 2.45
N PHE A 141 3.17 -3.07 1.92
CA PHE A 141 4.22 -2.34 1.22
C PHE A 141 3.72 -1.68 -0.06
N SER A 142 2.95 -2.39 -0.90
CA SER A 142 2.36 -1.84 -2.12
C SER A 142 1.37 -0.71 -1.83
N ILE A 143 0.51 -0.88 -0.81
CA ILE A 143 -0.44 0.17 -0.40
C ILE A 143 0.30 1.40 0.13
N CYS A 144 1.37 1.21 0.89
CA CYS A 144 2.23 2.31 1.33
C CYS A 144 2.83 3.07 0.14
N ALA A 145 3.38 2.34 -0.83
CA ALA A 145 3.96 2.92 -2.04
C ALA A 145 2.94 3.75 -2.84
N MET A 146 1.71 3.25 -2.96
CA MET A 146 0.59 3.93 -3.61
C MET A 146 0.09 5.18 -2.88
N CYS A 147 0.10 5.18 -1.54
CA CYS A 147 -0.52 6.26 -0.76
C CYS A 147 0.45 7.40 -0.45
N GLY A 148 1.70 7.09 -0.10
CA GLY A 148 2.76 8.09 0.12
C GLY A 148 2.58 9.00 1.34
N PHE A 149 1.88 8.55 2.39
CA PHE A 149 1.81 9.27 3.66
C PHE A 149 3.13 9.18 4.44
N ASP A 150 3.38 10.07 5.40
CA ASP A 150 4.61 10.03 6.20
C ASP A 150 4.77 8.70 6.94
N ALA A 151 3.71 8.19 7.57
CA ALA A 151 3.73 6.88 8.21
C ALA A 151 3.97 5.71 7.23
N CYS A 152 3.70 5.88 5.92
CA CYS A 152 4.02 4.86 4.92
C CYS A 152 5.53 4.73 4.73
N VAL A 153 6.29 5.83 4.84
CA VAL A 153 7.75 5.80 4.72
C VAL A 153 8.35 4.97 5.85
N ASP A 154 7.89 5.18 7.09
CA ASP A 154 8.35 4.41 8.25
C ASP A 154 8.05 2.91 8.10
N ILE A 155 6.89 2.57 7.54
CA ILE A 155 6.51 1.18 7.26
C ILE A 155 7.40 0.59 6.15
N MET A 156 7.65 1.32 5.07
CA MET A 156 8.49 0.84 3.96
C MET A 156 9.95 0.65 4.36
N GLN A 157 10.42 1.37 5.39
CA GLN A 157 11.77 1.19 5.95
C GLN A 157 11.83 0.14 7.07
N ASN A 158 10.68 -0.36 7.54
CA ASN A 158 10.63 -1.36 8.59
C ASN A 158 11.19 -2.71 8.08
N SER A 159 12.11 -3.31 8.85
CA SER A 159 12.83 -4.53 8.45
C SER A 159 11.95 -5.75 8.22
N GLN A 160 10.74 -5.79 8.80
CA GLN A 160 9.80 -6.90 8.62
C GLN A 160 8.92 -6.69 7.38
N PHE A 161 8.41 -5.47 7.14
CA PHE A 161 7.58 -5.18 5.95
C PHE A 161 8.41 -5.05 4.67
N VAL A 162 9.66 -4.59 4.75
CA VAL A 162 10.55 -4.45 3.58
C VAL A 162 10.84 -5.78 2.87
N GLN A 163 10.65 -6.93 3.55
CA GLN A 163 10.78 -8.24 2.90
C GLN A 163 9.77 -8.41 1.75
N GLU A 164 8.65 -7.69 1.76
CA GLU A 164 7.67 -7.67 0.67
C GLU A 164 8.26 -7.14 -0.64
N VAL A 165 9.31 -6.30 -0.60
CA VAL A 165 10.05 -5.86 -1.80
C VAL A 165 10.63 -7.04 -2.59
N MET A 166 10.89 -8.15 -1.91
CA MET A 166 11.44 -9.35 -2.54
C MET A 166 10.38 -10.18 -3.27
N ILE A 167 9.10 -9.86 -3.11
CA ILE A 167 8.00 -10.56 -3.82
C ILE A 167 8.12 -10.22 -5.30
N ASP A 168 8.05 -11.25 -6.16
CA ASP A 168 7.96 -11.05 -7.60
C ASP A 168 6.54 -10.64 -7.94
N TYR A 169 6.34 -9.34 -8.09
CA TYR A 169 5.06 -8.78 -8.49
C TYR A 169 4.83 -9.06 -9.98
N ALA A 170 3.58 -9.29 -10.37
CA ALA A 170 3.19 -9.05 -11.77
C ALA A 170 3.61 -7.62 -12.12
N ASP A 171 4.21 -7.43 -13.31
CA ASP A 171 5.08 -6.28 -13.56
C ASP A 171 4.42 -4.91 -13.25
N ASP A 172 3.12 -4.76 -13.50
CA ASP A 172 2.33 -3.54 -13.27
C ASP A 172 2.06 -3.21 -11.78
N CYS A 173 2.24 -4.20 -10.91
CA CYS A 173 1.86 -4.12 -9.49
C CYS A 173 3.06 -3.87 -8.58
N ALA A 174 4.27 -3.79 -9.13
CA ALA A 174 5.46 -3.57 -8.33
C ALA A 174 5.38 -2.20 -7.61
N PRO A 175 5.81 -2.12 -6.33
CA PRO A 175 5.75 -0.89 -5.54
C PRO A 175 6.38 0.34 -6.21
N LEU A 176 7.43 0.13 -7.02
CA LEU A 176 8.07 1.19 -7.79
C LEU A 176 7.17 1.74 -8.91
N PHE A 177 6.53 0.85 -9.67
CA PHE A 177 5.61 1.25 -10.75
C PHE A 177 4.41 1.97 -10.17
N THR A 178 3.86 1.48 -9.05
CA THR A 178 2.74 2.13 -8.40
C THR A 178 3.14 3.49 -7.81
N ALA A 179 4.24 3.60 -7.05
CA ALA A 179 4.72 4.88 -6.54
C ALA A 179 4.98 5.90 -7.68
N THR A 180 5.51 5.43 -8.81
CA THR A 180 5.71 6.25 -10.01
C THR A 180 4.37 6.67 -10.61
N ALA A 181 3.46 5.74 -10.92
CA ALA A 181 2.15 6.02 -11.52
C ALA A 181 1.33 7.04 -10.71
N PHE A 182 1.30 6.87 -9.39
CA PHE A 182 0.56 7.73 -8.46
C PHE A 182 1.34 9.00 -8.05
N GLY A 183 2.57 9.14 -8.54
CA GLY A 183 3.48 10.25 -8.27
C GLY A 183 3.70 10.51 -6.79
N LYS A 184 4.02 9.44 -6.04
CA LYS A 184 4.30 9.52 -4.61
C LYS A 184 5.80 9.70 -4.39
N LEU A 185 6.26 10.95 -4.44
CA LEU A 185 7.68 11.30 -4.28
C LEU A 185 8.29 10.71 -3.00
N LYS A 186 7.60 10.79 -1.86
CA LYS A 186 8.07 10.22 -0.59
C LYS A 186 8.27 8.69 -0.66
N SER A 187 7.35 7.99 -1.31
CA SER A 187 7.49 6.54 -1.54
C SER A 187 8.70 6.22 -2.43
N LEU A 188 8.92 7.01 -3.49
CA LEU A 188 10.09 6.87 -4.36
C LEU A 188 11.39 7.15 -3.62
N GLN A 189 11.43 8.15 -2.75
CA GLN A 189 12.58 8.43 -1.89
C GLN A 189 12.86 7.27 -0.92
N ALA A 190 11.82 6.67 -0.33
CA ALA A 190 11.98 5.47 0.50
C ALA A 190 12.55 4.29 -0.32
N LEU A 191 12.03 4.05 -1.53
CA LEU A 191 12.56 3.02 -2.44
C LEU A 191 14.00 3.31 -2.87
N SER A 192 14.35 4.57 -3.12
CA SER A 192 15.73 4.99 -3.44
C SER A 192 16.69 4.69 -2.29
N GLN A 193 16.28 4.90 -1.04
CA GLN A 193 17.08 4.54 0.13
C GLN A 193 17.25 3.02 0.27
N LEU A 194 16.19 2.24 0.00
CA LEU A 194 16.28 0.78 -0.05
C LEU A 194 17.21 0.30 -1.17
N GLN A 195 17.23 0.99 -2.31
CA GLN A 195 18.12 0.70 -3.41
C GLN A 195 19.61 0.82 -3.01
N GLN A 196 19.94 1.75 -2.11
CA GLN A 196 21.30 1.89 -1.58
C GLN A 196 21.69 0.78 -0.60
N ASN A 197 20.73 0.02 -0.08
CA ASN A 197 20.98 -1.08 0.82
C ASN A 197 21.32 -2.36 0.02
N PRO A 198 22.51 -2.97 0.20
CA PRO A 198 22.92 -4.15 -0.57
C PRO A 198 21.97 -5.34 -0.49
N ASN A 199 21.20 -5.47 0.61
CA ASN A 199 20.24 -6.57 0.78
C ASN A 199 19.03 -6.42 -0.14
N TYR A 200 18.65 -5.19 -0.50
CA TYR A 200 17.44 -4.89 -1.27
C TYR A 200 17.74 -4.35 -2.67
N ALA A 201 18.94 -3.81 -2.90
CA ALA A 201 19.38 -3.19 -4.16
C ALA A 201 19.00 -4.00 -5.39
N LYS A 202 19.32 -5.30 -5.40
CA LYS A 202 19.05 -6.18 -6.55
C LYS A 202 17.56 -6.31 -6.89
N PHE A 203 16.66 -6.21 -5.92
CA PHE A 203 15.22 -6.32 -6.13
C PHE A 203 14.66 -5.02 -6.67
N ILE A 204 15.10 -3.88 -6.13
CA ILE A 204 14.75 -2.55 -6.64
C ILE A 204 15.30 -2.36 -8.06
N ASP A 205 16.54 -2.78 -8.32
CA ASP A 205 17.15 -2.72 -9.65
C ASP A 205 16.37 -3.54 -10.69
N ARG A 206 15.88 -4.72 -10.31
CA ARG A 206 14.99 -5.51 -11.17
C ARG A 206 13.70 -4.77 -11.48
N MET A 207 13.09 -4.11 -10.50
CA MET A 207 11.88 -3.31 -10.75
C MET A 207 12.16 -2.12 -11.68
N LEU A 208 13.29 -1.43 -11.50
CA LEU A 208 13.68 -0.27 -12.32
C LEU A 208 13.93 -0.60 -13.79
N LEU A 209 14.46 -1.79 -14.04
CA LEU A 209 14.89 -2.23 -15.37
C LEU A 209 13.88 -3.16 -16.06
N LYS A 210 12.72 -3.39 -15.44
CA LYS A 210 11.60 -4.10 -16.05
C LYS A 210 10.71 -3.12 -16.84
N ARG A 211 9.85 -3.70 -17.67
CA ARG A 211 8.76 -2.99 -18.34
C ARG A 211 7.43 -3.55 -17.84
N ASP A 212 6.41 -2.69 -17.79
CA ASP A 212 5.06 -3.10 -17.45
C ASP A 212 4.39 -3.84 -18.63
N SER A 213 3.12 -4.23 -18.46
CA SER A 213 2.30 -4.90 -19.47
C SER A 213 2.01 -4.04 -20.70
N ASN A 214 2.18 -2.71 -20.60
CA ASN A 214 2.10 -1.77 -21.71
C ASN A 214 3.47 -1.48 -22.33
N ASN A 215 4.50 -2.25 -21.95
CA ASN A 215 5.88 -2.09 -22.41
C ASN A 215 6.53 -0.75 -22.00
N MET A 216 6.01 -0.08 -20.95
CA MET A 216 6.58 1.15 -20.39
C MET A 216 7.62 0.83 -19.30
N THR A 217 8.73 1.56 -19.30
CA THR A 217 9.66 1.58 -18.17
C THR A 217 9.15 2.51 -17.07
N PRO A 218 9.72 2.46 -15.85
CA PRO A 218 9.44 3.46 -14.83
C PRO A 218 9.78 4.89 -15.29
N ILE A 219 10.78 5.10 -16.15
CA ILE A 219 11.10 6.43 -16.70
C ILE A 219 9.97 6.92 -17.60
N ASP A 220 9.51 6.07 -18.52
CA ASP A 220 8.40 6.40 -19.42
C ASP A 220 7.16 6.80 -18.59
N LEU A 221 6.82 5.98 -17.61
CA LEU A 221 5.70 6.21 -16.70
C LEU A 221 5.85 7.47 -15.84
N ALA A 222 7.09 7.86 -15.49
CA ALA A 222 7.35 9.10 -14.75
C ALA A 222 7.15 10.33 -15.64
N LYS A 223 7.52 10.25 -16.92
CA LYS A 223 7.40 11.33 -17.91
C LYS A 223 5.98 11.53 -18.45
N GLU A 224 5.13 10.49 -18.36
CA GLU A 224 3.72 10.60 -18.74
C GLU A 224 3.03 11.79 -18.03
N PRO A 225 2.26 12.62 -18.76
CA PRO A 225 1.49 13.69 -18.15
C PRO A 225 0.53 13.15 -17.09
N LYS A 226 0.76 13.51 -15.84
CA LYS A 226 -0.10 13.05 -14.75
C LYS A 226 -1.32 13.96 -14.64
N ASP A 227 -2.43 13.37 -14.23
CA ASP A 227 -3.56 14.12 -13.70
C ASP A 227 -3.15 14.72 -12.34
N GLN A 228 -2.39 15.82 -12.40
CA GLN A 228 -1.85 16.53 -11.25
C GLN A 228 -2.95 16.92 -10.25
N LYS A 229 -4.14 17.26 -10.76
CA LYS A 229 -5.31 17.54 -9.92
C LYS A 229 -5.73 16.29 -9.15
N ARG A 230 -5.87 15.15 -9.83
CA ARG A 230 -6.28 13.88 -9.21
C ARG A 230 -5.30 13.37 -8.16
N PHE A 231 -4.01 13.61 -8.31
CA PHE A 231 -2.98 13.10 -7.39
C PHE A 231 -2.40 14.16 -6.43
N LYS A 232 -2.82 15.43 -6.56
CA LYS A 232 -2.29 16.59 -5.81
C LYS A 232 -0.77 16.75 -5.94
N ILE A 233 -0.27 16.63 -7.16
CA ILE A 233 1.17 16.77 -7.46
C ILE A 233 1.38 18.12 -8.11
N THR A 234 2.33 18.90 -7.59
CA THR A 234 2.79 20.15 -8.23
C THR A 234 3.74 19.87 -9.40
N ASP A 235 3.92 20.82 -10.31
CA ASP A 235 4.91 20.69 -11.40
C ASP A 235 6.33 20.43 -10.86
N GLU A 236 6.69 21.10 -9.78
CA GLU A 236 7.98 20.91 -9.10
C GLU A 236 8.13 19.47 -8.56
N GLU A 237 7.12 18.95 -7.86
CA GLU A 237 7.13 17.56 -7.40
C GLU A 237 7.15 16.57 -8.56
N HIS A 238 6.47 16.85 -9.68
CA HIS A 238 6.49 15.99 -10.86
C HIS A 238 7.90 15.93 -11.47
N ASN A 239 8.58 17.07 -11.60
CA ASN A 239 9.97 17.10 -12.06
C ASN A 239 10.89 16.32 -11.12
N LEU A 240 10.76 16.50 -9.80
CA LEU A 240 11.53 15.75 -8.82
C LEU A 240 11.28 14.23 -8.90
N ILE A 241 10.06 13.80 -9.23
CA ILE A 241 9.74 12.40 -9.47
C ILE A 241 10.50 11.88 -10.69
N ILE A 242 10.49 12.61 -11.81
CA ILE A 242 11.21 12.24 -13.03
C ILE A 242 12.71 12.12 -12.74
N GLU A 243 13.31 13.15 -12.12
CA GLU A 243 14.73 13.17 -11.74
C GLU A 243 15.09 11.98 -10.83
N THR A 244 14.24 11.71 -9.83
CA THR A 244 14.46 10.60 -8.90
C THR A 244 14.46 9.25 -9.63
N VAL A 245 13.47 9.00 -10.49
CA VAL A 245 13.37 7.73 -11.23
C VAL A 245 14.52 7.57 -12.22
N ILE A 246 14.89 8.62 -12.97
CA ILE A 246 16.04 8.60 -13.89
C ILE A 246 17.32 8.27 -13.14
N LYS A 247 17.57 8.95 -12.00
CA LYS A 247 18.74 8.70 -11.16
C LYS A 247 18.80 7.24 -10.69
N MET A 248 17.69 6.74 -10.13
CA MET A 248 17.59 5.36 -9.66
C MET A 248 17.86 4.36 -10.79
N SER A 249 17.29 4.58 -11.98
CA SER A 249 17.48 3.70 -13.14
C SER A 249 18.91 3.72 -13.67
N LYS A 250 19.58 4.89 -13.72
CA LYS A 250 21.01 5.00 -14.08
C LYS A 250 21.89 4.18 -13.13
N GLU A 251 21.66 4.31 -11.82
CA GLU A 251 22.40 3.56 -10.81
C GLU A 251 22.16 2.04 -10.90
N ALA A 252 20.91 1.63 -11.12
CA ALA A 252 20.55 0.22 -11.33
C ALA A 252 21.27 -0.35 -12.56
N PHE A 253 21.24 0.39 -13.67
CA PHE A 253 21.86 -0.03 -14.92
C PHE A 253 23.38 -0.21 -14.78
N GLU A 254 24.06 0.74 -14.13
CA GLU A 254 25.50 0.65 -13.85
C GLU A 254 25.87 -0.54 -12.95
N ARG A 255 25.04 -0.86 -11.95
CA ARG A 255 25.24 -2.07 -11.13
C ARG A 255 25.06 -3.34 -11.96
N VAL A 256 24.04 -3.38 -12.81
CA VAL A 256 23.78 -4.53 -13.69
C VAL A 256 24.91 -4.78 -14.68
N LYS A 257 25.49 -3.73 -15.29
CA LYS A 257 26.67 -3.86 -16.18
C LYS A 257 27.84 -4.55 -15.49
N ARG A 258 28.07 -4.23 -14.22
CA ARG A 258 29.17 -4.76 -13.40
C ARG A 258 28.84 -6.10 -12.75
N SER A 259 27.58 -6.49 -12.72
CA SER A 259 27.13 -7.73 -12.08
C SER A 259 27.70 -8.97 -12.80
N CYS A 260 27.92 -10.06 -12.06
CA CYS A 260 28.19 -11.38 -12.65
C CYS A 260 26.90 -12.19 -12.88
N ASP A 261 25.75 -11.69 -12.42
CA ASP A 261 24.44 -12.33 -12.57
C ASP A 261 23.97 -12.21 -14.03
N ILE A 262 23.95 -13.35 -14.73
CA ILE A 262 23.54 -13.45 -16.14
C ILE A 262 22.11 -12.95 -16.34
N TYR A 263 21.21 -13.25 -15.40
CA TYR A 263 19.81 -12.85 -15.50
C TYR A 263 19.66 -11.33 -15.40
N LEU A 264 20.37 -10.69 -14.46
CA LEU A 264 20.39 -9.23 -14.37
C LEU A 264 20.94 -8.59 -15.66
N LYS A 265 22.03 -9.13 -16.23
CA LYS A 265 22.56 -8.61 -17.50
C LYS A 265 21.54 -8.70 -18.64
N GLN A 266 20.81 -9.81 -18.74
CA GLN A 266 19.75 -9.97 -19.74
C GLN A 266 18.66 -8.92 -19.57
N ILE A 267 18.25 -8.64 -18.32
CA ILE A 267 17.30 -7.55 -18.03
C ILE A 267 17.87 -6.21 -18.54
N GLY A 268 19.12 -5.88 -18.20
CA GLY A 268 19.76 -4.64 -18.68
C GLY A 268 19.82 -4.53 -20.21
N ILE A 269 20.16 -5.62 -20.91
CA ILE A 269 20.15 -5.65 -22.38
C ILE A 269 18.73 -5.42 -22.92
N SER A 270 17.74 -6.09 -22.32
CA SER A 270 16.33 -5.97 -22.75
C SER A 270 15.75 -4.57 -22.49
N TYR A 271 16.24 -3.90 -21.44
CA TYR A 271 15.81 -2.56 -21.05
C TYR A 271 16.05 -1.53 -22.16
N LEU A 272 17.23 -1.60 -22.81
CA LEU A 272 17.63 -0.66 -23.85
C LEU A 272 16.82 -0.78 -25.16
N GLN A 273 16.21 -1.94 -25.48
CA GLN A 273 15.44 -2.14 -26.73
C GLN A 273 16.13 -1.67 -28.03
N SER A 274 17.46 -1.80 -28.12
CA SER A 274 18.30 -1.29 -29.23
C SER A 274 18.57 0.22 -29.24
N GLN A 275 18.13 0.95 -28.21
CA GLN A 275 18.54 2.33 -27.93
C GLN A 275 19.89 2.36 -27.21
N THR A 276 20.58 3.48 -27.29
CA THR A 276 21.79 3.79 -26.53
C THR A 276 21.44 4.20 -25.10
N GLU A 277 22.42 4.12 -24.20
CA GLU A 277 22.25 4.60 -22.81
C GLU A 277 21.86 6.08 -22.79
N ASP A 278 22.49 6.90 -23.64
CA ASP A 278 22.20 8.33 -23.73
C ASP A 278 20.77 8.58 -24.22
N GLU A 279 20.25 7.80 -25.17
CA GLU A 279 18.87 7.93 -25.65
C GLU A 279 17.83 7.59 -24.57
N VAL A 280 18.08 6.57 -23.73
CA VAL A 280 17.14 6.16 -22.67
C VAL A 280 17.15 7.13 -21.49
N PHE A 281 18.32 7.69 -21.16
CA PHE A 281 18.54 8.44 -19.93
C PHE A 281 18.65 9.96 -20.10
N GLN A 282 18.37 10.47 -21.29
CA GLN A 282 18.22 11.91 -21.55
C GLN A 282 17.05 12.49 -20.74
N GLU A 283 17.27 13.69 -20.18
CA GLU A 283 16.26 14.47 -19.47
C GLU A 283 15.21 15.00 -20.44
#